data_AF-A0A6V8KL19-F1
#
_entry.id   AF-A0A6V8KL19-F1
#
_cell.length_a   1.000
_cell.length_b   1.000
_cell.length_c   1.000
_cell.angle_alpha   90.00
_cell.angle_beta   90.00
_cell.angle_gamma   90.00
#
_symmetry.space_group_name_H-M   'P 1'
#
loop_
_entity.id
_entity.type
_entity.pdbx_description
1 polymer ?
#
loop_
_entity_poly.entity_id
_entity_poly.type
_entity_poly.pdbx_seq_one_letter_code
_entity_poly.pdbx_strand_id
1 'polypeptide(L)'
;MTTGKSARNACAASTSELSTTSVARIRESTARTSRPRSCTIQYNTDKLARGMMERVTIAETYVDFGVREARGVSPAYERLALAVARDEQLLALVAGLPEGKRQPNLLFGVVRLLGGPVDDPAAFRAYVLAHWPEIAAEAGARITQTNEAGRCALLLPVLAALPQPLALLEVGASAGLCLYPDRYGYRYGDHGVGGGEPVLECAVNGLAPPSSVPHVVWRAGLDLNPLDVASPRTSCGSMP
;
A
#
# COMPACT_ATOMS: atom_id res chain seq x y z
N MET A 1 -19.33 2.10 69.18
CA MET A 1 -20.31 3.00 69.81
C MET A 1 -20.58 4.18 68.87
N THR A 2 -21.83 4.65 68.83
CA THR A 2 -22.38 5.96 68.37
C THR A 2 -21.39 7.15 68.27
N THR A 3 -21.48 8.19 67.41
CA THR A 3 -22.46 8.71 66.39
C THR A 3 -21.75 9.79 65.52
N GLY A 4 -22.23 10.36 64.39
CA GLY A 4 -23.42 10.15 63.54
C GLY A 4 -23.99 11.46 62.90
N LYS A 5 -24.67 11.38 61.73
CA LYS A 5 -25.47 12.44 61.00
C LYS A 5 -24.69 13.57 60.25
N SER A 6 -25.19 14.21 59.16
CA SER A 6 -26.38 14.02 58.28
C SER A 6 -26.35 14.92 57.01
N ALA A 7 -27.26 14.64 56.05
CA ALA A 7 -27.76 15.42 54.89
C ALA A 7 -27.00 15.21 53.55
N ARG A 8 -27.57 14.61 52.49
CA ARG A 8 -28.87 14.77 51.74
C ARG A 8 -28.94 15.99 50.81
N ASN A 9 -28.96 15.74 49.50
CA ASN A 9 -30.16 15.94 48.68
C ASN A 9 -30.09 15.15 47.35
N ALA A 10 -31.26 14.89 46.75
CA ALA A 10 -31.44 14.14 45.51
C ALA A 10 -32.60 14.72 44.68
N CYS A 11 -32.56 14.51 43.35
CA CYS A 11 -33.60 14.67 42.29
C CYS A 11 -32.90 15.13 41.00
N ALA A 12 -33.37 14.83 39.77
CA ALA A 12 -34.32 13.83 39.29
C ALA A 12 -34.09 13.64 37.76
N ALA A 13 -34.72 12.64 37.14
CA ALA A 13 -34.52 12.29 35.73
C ALA A 13 -35.18 13.26 34.73
N SER A 14 -34.68 13.24 33.48
CA SER A 14 -35.48 13.57 32.29
C SER A 14 -34.87 12.90 31.05
N THR A 15 -35.71 12.18 30.30
CA THR A 15 -35.43 11.60 28.97
C THR A 15 -35.95 12.53 27.88
N SER A 16 -35.22 12.70 26.79
CA SER A 16 -35.77 13.28 25.55
C SER A 16 -35.15 12.66 24.31
N GLU A 17 -36.00 12.11 23.45
CA GLU A 17 -35.68 11.61 22.12
C GLU A 17 -35.22 12.76 21.20
N LEU A 18 -34.40 12.44 20.19
CA LEU A 18 -34.13 13.37 19.08
C LEU A 18 -34.58 12.77 17.76
N SER A 19 -35.53 13.47 17.13
CA SER A 19 -36.26 13.05 15.95
C SER A 19 -35.79 13.82 14.71
N THR A 20 -35.58 13.07 13.62
CA THR A 20 -35.91 13.39 12.22
C THR A 20 -35.46 14.74 11.63
N THR A 21 -34.53 14.63 10.67
CA THR A 21 -34.47 15.31 9.36
C THR A 21 -34.86 16.80 9.25
N SER A 22 -33.92 17.65 8.87
CA SER A 22 -34.20 19.00 8.35
C SER A 22 -33.53 19.23 6.99
N VAL A 23 -34.35 19.35 5.94
CA VAL A 23 -33.93 19.72 4.58
C VAL A 23 -34.15 21.21 4.39
N ALA A 24 -33.08 21.97 4.14
CA ALA A 24 -33.15 23.41 3.93
C ALA A 24 -33.66 23.76 2.52
N ARG A 25 -34.73 24.56 2.44
CA ARG A 25 -35.27 25.09 1.16
C ARG A 25 -34.42 26.22 0.62
N ILE A 26 -34.17 26.21 -0.69
CA ILE A 26 -33.64 27.36 -1.44
C ILE A 26 -34.72 28.45 -1.53
N ARG A 27 -34.32 29.72 -1.36
CA ARG A 27 -35.11 30.89 -1.79
C ARG A 27 -34.27 31.68 -2.79
N GLU A 28 -34.82 31.91 -3.97
CA GLU A 28 -34.28 32.88 -4.92
C GLU A 28 -34.51 34.31 -4.41
N SER A 29 -33.56 35.20 -4.69
CA SER A 29 -33.66 36.64 -4.45
C SER A 29 -33.01 37.37 -5.62
N THR A 30 -33.75 38.27 -6.25
CA THR A 30 -33.37 38.93 -7.50
C THR A 30 -32.74 40.31 -7.28
N ALA A 31 -31.76 40.60 -8.15
CA ALA A 31 -31.22 41.93 -8.50
C ALA A 31 -30.52 42.77 -7.40
N ARG A 32 -29.22 43.06 -7.64
CA ARG A 32 -28.82 44.31 -8.33
C ARG A 32 -27.38 44.23 -8.86
N THR A 33 -27.13 44.89 -9.97
CA THR A 33 -25.82 44.90 -10.66
C THR A 33 -24.82 45.87 -10.01
N SER A 34 -23.61 45.37 -9.73
CA SER A 34 -22.41 46.19 -9.56
C SER A 34 -21.25 45.52 -10.29
N ARG A 35 -20.43 46.31 -11.00
CA ARG A 35 -19.31 45.76 -11.79
C ARG A 35 -18.23 45.25 -10.83
N PRO A 36 -17.76 43.99 -10.95
CA PRO A 36 -16.57 43.56 -10.22
C PRO A 36 -15.36 44.34 -10.74
N ARG A 37 -14.51 44.81 -9.83
CA ARG A 37 -13.19 45.35 -10.19
C ARG A 37 -12.37 44.20 -10.78
N SER A 38 -11.79 44.41 -11.97
CA SER A 38 -10.88 43.44 -12.58
C SER A 38 -9.61 43.33 -11.74
N CYS A 39 -9.59 42.37 -10.80
CA CYS A 39 -8.37 41.92 -10.15
C CYS A 39 -7.60 41.06 -11.15
N THR A 40 -6.90 41.72 -12.09
CA THR A 40 -6.03 41.04 -13.03
C THR A 40 -4.82 40.51 -12.27
N ILE A 41 -4.89 39.28 -11.79
CA ILE A 41 -3.70 38.56 -11.31
C ILE A 41 -2.80 38.38 -12.52
N GLN A 42 -1.79 39.25 -12.64
CA GLN A 42 -0.69 39.04 -13.55
C GLN A 42 0.09 37.82 -13.06
N TYR A 43 -0.24 36.65 -13.58
CA TYR A 43 0.62 35.48 -13.48
C TYR A 43 1.94 35.84 -14.13
N ASN A 44 2.98 35.98 -13.31
CA ASN A 44 4.34 36.22 -13.78
C ASN A 44 4.84 34.94 -14.46
N THR A 45 4.63 34.85 -15.77
CA THR A 45 4.96 33.69 -16.62
C THR A 45 6.44 33.32 -16.55
N ASP A 46 7.31 34.29 -16.29
CA ASP A 46 8.75 34.08 -16.17
C ASP A 46 9.12 33.25 -14.93
N LYS A 47 8.26 33.27 -13.90
CA LYS A 47 8.44 32.46 -12.69
C LYS A 47 7.94 31.02 -12.85
N LEU A 48 6.98 30.79 -13.77
CA LEU A 48 6.54 29.44 -14.16
C LEU A 48 7.56 28.76 -15.08
N ALA A 49 8.25 29.52 -15.94
CA ALA A 49 9.34 29.00 -16.78
C ALA A 49 10.56 28.52 -15.98
N ARG A 50 10.83 29.12 -14.82
CA ARG A 50 11.93 28.73 -13.90
C ARG A 50 11.62 27.51 -13.02
N GLY A 51 10.41 26.97 -13.12
CA GLY A 51 9.98 25.72 -12.51
C GLY A 51 9.77 24.61 -13.53
N MET A 52 10.70 24.43 -14.48
CA MET A 52 10.79 23.16 -15.21
C MET A 52 10.90 22.05 -14.17
N MET A 53 9.97 21.08 -14.23
CA MET A 53 10.05 19.86 -13.43
C MET A 53 11.42 19.24 -13.63
N GLU A 54 12.24 19.25 -12.58
CA GLU A 54 13.50 18.51 -12.56
C GLU A 54 13.15 17.04 -12.76
N ARG A 55 13.52 16.48 -13.91
CA ARG A 55 13.19 15.09 -14.24
C ARG A 55 14.02 14.20 -13.35
N VAL A 56 13.40 13.65 -12.31
CA VAL A 56 13.99 12.65 -11.43
C VAL A 56 14.67 11.59 -12.29
N THR A 57 15.98 11.45 -12.10
CA THR A 57 16.80 10.51 -12.84
C THR A 57 16.48 9.07 -12.42
N ILE A 58 16.94 8.10 -13.21
CA ILE A 58 16.84 6.69 -12.85
C ILE A 58 17.65 6.45 -11.56
N ALA A 59 18.83 7.05 -11.42
CA ALA A 59 19.64 6.93 -10.21
C ALA A 59 18.90 7.44 -8.96
N GLU A 60 18.29 8.63 -9.03
CA GLU A 60 17.50 9.18 -7.91
C GLU A 60 16.28 8.33 -7.59
N THR A 61 15.58 7.79 -8.59
CA THR A 61 14.48 6.83 -8.38
C THR A 61 14.94 5.60 -7.57
N TYR A 62 16.12 5.06 -7.87
CA TYR A 62 16.67 3.93 -7.14
C TYR A 62 17.15 4.31 -5.73
N VAL A 63 17.70 5.52 -5.53
CA VAL A 63 18.02 6.02 -4.18
C VAL A 63 16.76 6.22 -3.34
N ASP A 64 15.72 6.85 -3.88
CA ASP A 64 14.47 7.14 -3.15
C ASP A 64 13.77 5.84 -2.75
N PHE A 65 13.65 4.87 -3.66
CA PHE A 65 13.16 3.52 -3.37
C PHE A 65 13.98 2.83 -2.26
N GLY A 66 15.31 2.86 -2.37
CA GLY A 66 16.20 2.25 -1.37
C GLY A 66 16.01 2.85 0.03
N VAL A 67 15.93 4.18 0.11
CA VAL A 67 15.84 4.93 1.38
C VAL A 67 14.45 4.95 1.99
N ARG A 68 13.38 4.90 1.18
CA ARG A 68 11.99 5.15 1.63
C ARG A 68 11.07 3.93 1.59
N GLU A 69 11.30 3.00 0.67
CA GLU A 69 10.47 1.81 0.51
C GLU A 69 11.17 0.55 1.04
N ALA A 70 12.44 0.36 0.70
CA ALA A 70 13.17 -0.86 1.09
C ALA A 70 13.77 -0.78 2.50
N ARG A 71 14.21 0.40 2.94
CA ARG A 71 14.88 0.57 4.24
C ARG A 71 13.98 0.16 5.41
N GLY A 72 14.47 -0.76 6.23
CA GLY A 72 13.72 -1.33 7.36
C GLY A 72 12.66 -2.38 6.99
N VAL A 73 12.43 -2.63 5.70
CA VAL A 73 11.49 -3.66 5.19
C VAL A 73 12.24 -4.80 4.51
N SER A 74 13.22 -4.49 3.63
CA SER A 74 14.07 -5.44 2.92
C SER A 74 15.51 -4.92 2.83
N PRO A 75 16.40 -5.34 3.76
CA PRO A 75 17.81 -4.97 3.72
C PRO A 75 18.53 -5.39 2.43
N ALA A 76 18.05 -6.45 1.78
CA ALA A 76 18.57 -6.90 0.49
C ALA A 76 18.24 -5.88 -0.62
N TYR A 77 16.97 -5.48 -0.76
CA TYR A 77 16.55 -4.54 -1.79
C TYR A 77 17.08 -3.12 -1.54
N GLU A 78 17.27 -2.71 -0.28
CA GLU A 78 17.95 -1.45 0.07
C GLU A 78 19.39 -1.44 -0.47
N ARG A 79 20.17 -2.51 -0.22
CA ARG A 79 21.54 -2.64 -0.74
C ARG A 79 21.58 -2.66 -2.26
N LEU A 80 20.69 -3.43 -2.91
CA LEU A 80 20.63 -3.49 -4.37
C LEU A 80 20.31 -2.12 -4.98
N ALA A 81 19.30 -1.43 -4.47
CA ALA A 81 18.87 -0.15 -5.03
C ALA A 81 19.97 0.92 -4.94
N LEU A 82 20.63 1.01 -3.78
CA LEU A 82 21.76 1.92 -3.57
C LEU A 82 23.00 1.55 -4.40
N ALA A 83 23.18 0.27 -4.75
CA ALA A 83 24.27 -0.17 -5.63
C ALA A 83 23.96 0.15 -7.10
N VAL A 84 22.76 -0.18 -7.59
CA VAL A 84 22.34 0.13 -8.98
C VAL A 84 22.35 1.64 -9.23
N ALA A 85 21.92 2.46 -8.26
CA ALA A 85 21.97 3.92 -8.36
C ALA A 85 23.40 4.51 -8.56
N ARG A 86 24.45 3.71 -8.35
CA ARG A 86 25.87 4.10 -8.49
C ARG A 86 26.56 3.40 -9.67
N ASP A 87 25.88 2.52 -10.40
CA ASP A 87 26.44 1.76 -11.50
C ASP A 87 25.94 2.29 -12.84
N GLU A 88 26.77 3.07 -13.53
CA GLU A 88 26.45 3.67 -14.82
C GLU A 88 26.08 2.64 -15.88
N GLN A 89 26.65 1.42 -15.82
CA GLN A 89 26.40 0.36 -16.79
C GLN A 89 25.00 -0.24 -16.57
N LEU A 90 24.62 -0.52 -15.32
CA LEU A 90 23.26 -0.98 -14.99
C LEU A 90 22.21 0.11 -15.27
N LEU A 91 22.52 1.38 -14.95
CA LEU A 91 21.63 2.52 -15.25
C LEU A 91 21.41 2.70 -16.75
N ALA A 92 22.45 2.53 -17.57
CA ALA A 92 22.34 2.58 -19.04
C ALA A 92 21.45 1.44 -19.60
N LEU A 93 21.56 0.23 -19.04
CA LEU A 93 20.69 -0.88 -19.40
C LEU A 93 19.22 -0.58 -19.04
N VAL A 94 18.95 -0.15 -17.79
CA VAL A 94 17.61 0.23 -17.33
C VAL A 94 17.04 1.40 -18.14
N ALA A 95 17.86 2.36 -18.56
CA ALA A 95 17.44 3.46 -19.45
C ALA A 95 16.93 2.97 -20.82
N GLY A 96 17.43 1.81 -21.30
CA GLY A 96 16.94 1.17 -22.52
C GLY A 96 15.52 0.61 -22.43
N LEU A 97 14.99 0.40 -21.22
CA LEU A 97 13.59 -0.01 -21.02
C LEU A 97 12.62 1.16 -21.22
N PRO A 98 11.35 0.91 -21.61
CA PRO A 98 10.29 1.93 -21.58
C PRO A 98 10.15 2.55 -20.19
N GLU A 99 9.80 3.83 -20.11
CA GLU A 99 9.82 4.62 -18.85
C GLU A 99 9.08 3.93 -17.69
N GLY A 100 7.86 3.44 -17.92
CA GLY A 100 7.07 2.71 -16.90
C GLY A 100 7.64 1.36 -16.46
N LYS A 101 8.70 0.85 -17.09
CA LYS A 101 9.38 -0.42 -16.81
C LYS A 101 10.73 -0.25 -16.10
N ARG A 102 11.11 0.97 -15.73
CA ARG A 102 12.41 1.26 -15.10
C ARG A 102 12.44 1.07 -13.58
N GLN A 103 11.32 0.69 -12.98
CA GLN A 103 11.12 0.65 -11.53
C GLN A 103 12.05 -0.39 -10.85
N PRO A 104 12.64 -0.10 -9.67
CA PRO A 104 13.57 -1.01 -8.98
C PRO A 104 12.95 -2.36 -8.64
N ASN A 105 11.72 -2.34 -8.10
CA ASN A 105 10.94 -3.53 -7.76
C ASN A 105 10.69 -4.46 -8.97
N LEU A 106 10.48 -3.92 -10.18
CA LEU A 106 10.33 -4.72 -11.40
C LEU A 106 11.65 -5.40 -11.77
N LEU A 107 12.77 -4.67 -11.75
CA LEU A 107 14.08 -5.23 -12.05
C LEU A 107 14.45 -6.35 -11.07
N PHE A 108 14.31 -6.12 -9.76
CA PHE A 108 14.64 -7.12 -8.72
C PHE A 108 13.69 -8.32 -8.80
N GLY A 109 12.40 -8.09 -9.05
CA GLY A 109 11.40 -9.14 -9.24
C GLY A 109 11.68 -10.03 -10.46
N VAL A 110 12.09 -9.44 -11.59
CA VAL A 110 12.45 -10.20 -12.80
C VAL A 110 13.74 -10.99 -12.60
N VAL A 111 14.78 -10.40 -11.98
CA VAL A 111 16.02 -11.13 -11.67
C VAL A 111 15.74 -12.32 -10.75
N ARG A 112 14.95 -12.12 -9.68
CA ARG A 112 14.51 -13.20 -8.78
C ARG A 112 13.71 -14.29 -9.51
N LEU A 113 12.79 -13.90 -10.39
CA LEU A 113 11.98 -14.83 -11.19
C LEU A 113 12.85 -15.75 -12.08
N LEU A 114 13.91 -15.20 -12.68
CA LEU A 114 14.85 -15.94 -13.51
C LEU A 114 15.88 -16.75 -12.69
N GLY A 115 15.72 -16.82 -11.36
CA GLY A 115 16.64 -17.53 -10.46
C GLY A 115 17.93 -16.78 -10.15
N GLY A 116 18.02 -15.50 -10.53
CA GLY A 116 19.17 -14.64 -10.26
C GLY A 116 19.30 -14.23 -8.79
N PRO A 117 20.53 -13.92 -8.32
CA PRO A 117 20.79 -13.54 -6.94
C PRO A 117 20.27 -12.13 -6.66
N VAL A 118 19.58 -11.94 -5.53
CA VAL A 118 19.07 -10.62 -5.09
C VAL A 118 19.54 -10.19 -3.69
N ASP A 119 20.39 -10.99 -3.04
CA ASP A 119 20.87 -10.73 -1.68
C ASP A 119 22.23 -10.03 -1.64
N ASP A 120 23.05 -10.20 -2.71
CA ASP A 120 24.37 -9.60 -2.87
C ASP A 120 24.45 -8.70 -4.12
N PRO A 121 24.84 -7.42 -3.99
CA PRO A 121 24.95 -6.51 -5.13
C PRO A 121 25.97 -6.89 -6.21
N ALA A 122 27.09 -7.55 -5.85
CA ALA A 122 28.12 -7.90 -6.82
C ALA A 122 27.69 -9.08 -7.70
N ALA A 123 27.11 -10.12 -7.09
CA ALA A 123 26.49 -11.24 -7.77
C ALA A 123 25.29 -10.80 -8.62
N PHE A 124 24.43 -9.93 -8.08
CA PHE A 124 23.31 -9.31 -8.82
C PHE A 124 23.82 -8.58 -10.08
N ARG A 125 24.82 -7.69 -9.93
CA ARG A 125 25.43 -6.97 -11.06
C ARG A 125 25.96 -7.93 -12.12
N ALA A 126 26.74 -8.93 -11.72
CA ALA A 126 27.33 -9.89 -12.65
C ALA A 126 26.25 -10.66 -13.44
N TYR A 127 25.19 -11.10 -12.76
CA TYR A 127 24.06 -11.78 -13.36
C TYR A 127 23.29 -10.85 -14.33
N VAL A 128 22.95 -9.63 -13.92
CA VAL A 128 22.20 -8.68 -14.77
C VAL A 128 22.95 -8.34 -16.06
N LEU A 129 24.27 -8.17 -15.99
CA LEU A 129 25.08 -7.91 -17.18
C LEU A 129 25.19 -9.12 -18.11
N ALA A 130 25.21 -10.34 -17.57
CA ALA A 130 25.27 -11.57 -18.36
C ALA A 130 23.93 -11.93 -19.03
N HIS A 131 22.81 -11.66 -18.35
CA HIS A 131 21.47 -12.11 -18.75
C HIS A 131 20.53 -10.97 -19.20
N TRP A 132 21.06 -9.79 -19.51
CA TRP A 132 20.24 -8.61 -19.83
C TRP A 132 19.15 -8.83 -20.90
N PRO A 133 19.39 -9.54 -22.03
CA PRO A 133 18.35 -9.75 -23.04
C PRO A 133 17.12 -10.49 -22.49
N GLU A 134 17.32 -11.49 -21.63
CA GLU A 134 16.26 -12.26 -20.98
C GLU A 134 15.51 -11.42 -19.95
N ILE A 135 16.25 -10.67 -19.12
CA ILE A 135 15.71 -9.73 -18.13
C ILE A 135 14.86 -8.64 -18.79
N ALA A 136 15.35 -8.05 -19.88
CA ALA A 136 14.65 -7.01 -20.61
C ALA A 136 13.36 -7.52 -21.29
N ALA A 137 13.36 -8.75 -21.80
CA ALA A 137 12.17 -9.38 -22.37
C ALA A 137 11.07 -9.60 -21.30
N GLU A 138 11.43 -10.18 -20.15
CA GLU A 138 10.48 -10.40 -19.04
C GLU A 138 10.00 -9.07 -18.43
N ALA A 139 10.88 -8.06 -18.25
CA ALA A 139 10.48 -6.72 -17.81
C ALA A 139 9.55 -6.03 -18.82
N GLY A 140 9.77 -6.24 -20.12
CA GLY A 140 8.88 -5.78 -21.19
C GLY A 140 7.48 -6.41 -21.10
N ALA A 141 7.40 -7.72 -20.82
CA ALA A 141 6.14 -8.44 -20.69
C ALA A 141 5.36 -8.18 -19.39
N ARG A 142 6.04 -7.81 -18.29
CA ARG A 142 5.45 -7.79 -16.94
C ARG A 142 5.16 -6.40 -16.38
N ILE A 143 4.10 -6.29 -15.59
CA ILE A 143 3.79 -5.09 -14.80
C ILE A 143 3.84 -5.49 -13.33
N THR A 144 4.40 -4.62 -12.48
CA THR A 144 4.36 -4.78 -11.03
C THR A 144 2.92 -4.69 -10.54
N GLN A 145 2.39 -5.78 -9.99
CA GLN A 145 1.11 -5.79 -9.30
C GLN A 145 1.33 -6.06 -7.80
N THR A 146 0.75 -5.22 -6.94
CA THR A 146 1.12 -5.15 -5.53
C THR A 146 0.18 -5.96 -4.64
N ASN A 147 0.31 -7.29 -4.70
CA ASN A 147 -0.47 -8.24 -3.92
C ASN A 147 0.23 -8.54 -2.57
N GLU A 148 0.20 -7.57 -1.66
CA GLU A 148 0.94 -7.57 -0.39
C GLU A 148 0.04 -8.11 0.74
N ALA A 149 0.33 -9.32 1.23
CA ALA A 149 -0.51 -10.03 2.20
C ALA A 149 -0.49 -9.39 3.60
N GLY A 150 0.57 -8.68 3.99
CA GLY A 150 0.69 -7.94 5.24
C GLY A 150 -0.40 -6.88 5.43
N ARG A 151 -0.99 -6.35 4.35
CA ARG A 151 -2.20 -5.51 4.42
C ARG A 151 -3.36 -6.19 5.14
N CYS A 152 -3.47 -7.51 5.07
CA CYS A 152 -4.46 -8.24 5.87
C CYS A 152 -4.25 -7.99 7.37
N ALA A 153 -3.00 -7.89 7.85
CA ALA A 153 -2.71 -7.60 9.26
C ALA A 153 -3.08 -6.16 9.65
N LEU A 154 -2.97 -5.20 8.74
CA LEU A 154 -3.46 -3.83 8.95
C LEU A 154 -4.99 -3.74 8.95
N LEU A 155 -5.67 -4.54 8.12
CA LEU A 155 -7.12 -4.51 7.96
C LEU A 155 -7.88 -5.39 8.96
N LEU A 156 -7.25 -6.45 9.50
CA LEU A 156 -7.87 -7.42 10.40
C LEU A 156 -8.63 -6.79 11.59
N PRO A 157 -8.10 -5.78 12.31
CA PRO A 157 -8.80 -5.20 13.46
C PRO A 157 -10.14 -4.56 13.06
N VAL A 158 -10.19 -3.95 11.86
CA VAL A 158 -11.41 -3.35 11.32
C VAL A 158 -12.37 -4.45 10.85
N LEU A 159 -11.89 -5.42 10.08
CA LEU A 159 -12.71 -6.51 9.54
C LEU A 159 -13.33 -7.38 10.64
N ALA A 160 -12.59 -7.66 11.72
CA ALA A 160 -13.10 -8.42 12.87
C ALA A 160 -14.16 -7.65 13.68
N ALA A 161 -14.14 -6.31 13.66
CA ALA A 161 -15.09 -5.46 14.39
C ALA A 161 -16.42 -5.21 13.64
N LEU A 162 -16.50 -5.56 12.35
CA LEU A 162 -17.73 -5.42 11.56
C LEU A 162 -18.80 -6.47 11.95
N PRO A 163 -20.09 -6.22 11.69
CA PRO A 163 -21.13 -7.24 11.79
C PRO A 163 -20.81 -8.45 10.90
N GLN A 164 -20.76 -9.64 11.50
CA GLN A 164 -20.41 -10.89 10.83
C GLN A 164 -21.68 -11.63 10.34
N PRO A 165 -21.60 -12.46 9.28
CA PRO A 165 -20.43 -12.78 8.47
C PRO A 165 -20.12 -11.73 7.38
N LEU A 166 -18.92 -11.77 6.82
CA LEU A 166 -18.47 -10.87 5.76
C LEU A 166 -18.50 -11.51 4.36
N ALA A 167 -18.82 -10.68 3.37
CA ALA A 167 -18.56 -10.93 1.96
C ALA A 167 -17.52 -9.91 1.47
N LEU A 168 -16.42 -10.37 0.86
CA LEU A 168 -15.31 -9.51 0.44
C LEU A 168 -15.25 -9.35 -1.08
N LEU A 169 -15.02 -8.12 -1.55
CA LEU A 169 -14.76 -7.80 -2.96
C LEU A 169 -13.51 -6.94 -3.05
N GLU A 170 -12.51 -7.39 -3.80
CA GLU A 170 -11.29 -6.64 -4.07
C GLU A 170 -11.23 -6.22 -5.54
N VAL A 171 -10.92 -4.95 -5.80
CA VAL A 171 -10.69 -4.40 -7.14
C VAL A 171 -9.19 -4.12 -7.28
N GLY A 172 -8.56 -4.66 -8.33
CA GLY A 172 -7.10 -4.70 -8.44
C GLY A 172 -6.49 -5.89 -7.67
N ALA A 173 -7.23 -7.00 -7.55
CA ALA A 173 -6.87 -8.13 -6.69
C ALA A 173 -5.57 -8.86 -7.11
N SER A 174 -5.11 -8.73 -8.36
CA SER A 174 -3.97 -9.46 -8.92
C SER A 174 -4.07 -10.99 -8.71
N ALA A 175 -3.33 -11.58 -7.77
CA ALA A 175 -3.44 -13.00 -7.39
C ALA A 175 -4.34 -13.26 -6.16
N GLY A 176 -4.99 -12.21 -5.65
CA GLY A 176 -6.05 -12.25 -4.64
C GLY A 176 -5.60 -12.62 -3.23
N LEU A 177 -4.36 -12.33 -2.80
CA LEU A 177 -3.91 -12.71 -1.45
C LEU A 177 -4.64 -11.90 -0.37
N CYS A 178 -4.93 -10.62 -0.64
CA CYS A 178 -5.68 -9.76 0.27
C CYS A 178 -7.15 -10.22 0.50
N LEU A 179 -7.70 -11.09 -0.35
CA LEU A 179 -9.04 -11.70 -0.18
C LEU A 179 -9.09 -12.80 0.88
N TYR A 180 -7.97 -13.16 1.51
CA TYR A 180 -7.88 -14.25 2.49
C TYR A 180 -7.47 -13.83 3.91
N PRO A 181 -8.03 -12.73 4.49
CA PRO A 181 -7.66 -12.30 5.85
C PRO A 181 -8.08 -13.30 6.94
N ASP A 182 -8.95 -14.25 6.62
CA ASP A 182 -9.39 -15.38 7.44
C ASP A 182 -8.45 -16.60 7.41
N ARG A 183 -7.43 -16.62 6.54
CA ARG A 183 -6.56 -17.81 6.32
C ARG A 183 -5.12 -17.66 6.77
N TYR A 184 -4.66 -16.46 7.11
CA TYR A 184 -3.31 -16.24 7.63
C TYR A 184 -3.24 -16.38 9.15
N GLY A 185 -2.03 -16.57 9.67
CA GLY A 185 -1.73 -16.29 11.07
C GLY A 185 -1.34 -14.83 11.24
N TYR A 186 -1.54 -14.27 12.43
CA TYR A 186 -1.21 -12.88 12.74
C TYR A 186 -0.50 -12.76 14.08
N ARG A 187 0.39 -11.78 14.18
CA ARG A 187 1.10 -11.46 15.42
C ARG A 187 1.17 -9.96 15.65
N TYR A 188 0.63 -9.52 16.77
CA TYR A 188 0.55 -8.13 17.20
C TYR A 188 1.32 -7.96 18.51
N GLY A 189 2.65 -7.85 18.41
CA GLY A 189 3.54 -8.03 19.56
C GLY A 189 3.44 -9.47 20.08
N ASP A 190 3.15 -9.63 21.38
CA ASP A 190 2.97 -10.96 21.99
C ASP A 190 1.59 -11.59 21.71
N HIS A 191 0.67 -10.87 21.05
CA HIS A 191 -0.71 -11.31 20.81
C HIS A 191 -0.86 -12.02 19.45
N GLY A 192 -1.15 -13.32 19.47
CA GLY A 192 -1.40 -14.13 18.27
C GLY A 192 -2.89 -14.25 17.91
N VAL A 193 -3.21 -14.22 16.60
CA VAL A 193 -4.58 -14.36 16.09
C VAL A 193 -4.60 -15.24 14.84
N GLY A 194 -5.62 -16.08 14.68
CA GLY A 194 -5.67 -17.06 13.60
C GLY A 194 -4.70 -18.23 13.81
N GLY A 195 -4.60 -19.11 12.82
CA GLY A 195 -3.79 -20.33 12.92
C GLY A 195 -3.30 -20.87 11.58
N GLY A 196 -3.24 -20.02 10.55
CA GLY A 196 -2.68 -20.35 9.24
C GLY A 196 -1.24 -19.87 9.07
N GLU A 197 -0.69 -20.14 7.89
CA GLU A 197 0.64 -19.67 7.48
C GLU A 197 0.56 -18.89 6.15
N PRO A 198 1.45 -17.91 5.91
CA PRO A 198 2.45 -17.37 6.84
C PRO A 198 1.83 -16.63 8.04
N VAL A 199 2.65 -16.38 9.06
CA VAL A 199 2.31 -15.46 10.16
C VAL A 199 2.69 -14.04 9.74
N LEU A 200 1.72 -13.14 9.74
CA LEU A 200 1.87 -11.73 9.39
C LEU A 200 2.06 -10.91 10.66
N GLU A 201 3.27 -10.39 10.85
CA GLU A 201 3.60 -9.54 12.01
C GLU A 201 3.22 -8.07 11.76
N CYS A 202 2.62 -7.42 12.75
CA CYS A 202 2.23 -6.02 12.68
C CYS A 202 2.32 -5.36 14.06
N ALA A 203 3.01 -4.22 14.16
CA ALA A 203 2.96 -3.41 15.37
C ALA A 203 1.57 -2.76 15.52
N VAL A 204 1.09 -2.62 16.77
CA VAL A 204 -0.19 -1.95 17.07
C VAL A 204 0.07 -0.74 17.95
N ASN A 205 -0.41 0.42 17.51
CA ASN A 205 -0.34 1.67 18.26
C ASN A 205 -1.76 2.23 18.42
N GLY A 206 -2.22 2.43 19.65
CA GLY A 206 -3.50 3.10 19.94
C GLY A 206 -4.77 2.30 19.63
N LEU A 207 -4.67 1.01 19.30
CA LEU A 207 -5.79 0.09 19.08
C LEU A 207 -5.61 -1.18 19.93
N ALA A 208 -6.70 -1.88 20.20
CA ALA A 208 -6.63 -3.24 20.75
C ALA A 208 -6.40 -4.24 19.60
N PRO A 209 -5.48 -5.21 19.74
CA PRO A 209 -5.38 -6.33 18.82
C PRO A 209 -6.71 -7.11 18.72
N PRO A 210 -7.09 -7.62 17.54
CA PRO A 210 -8.32 -8.39 17.37
C PRO A 210 -8.26 -9.72 18.13
N SER A 211 -9.39 -10.20 18.63
CA SER A 211 -9.48 -11.49 19.34
C SER A 211 -9.69 -12.70 18.41
N SER A 212 -10.11 -12.46 17.16
CA SER A 212 -10.38 -13.48 16.16
C SER A 212 -10.19 -12.96 14.73
N VAL A 213 -10.03 -13.88 13.78
CA VAL A 213 -10.12 -13.57 12.35
C VAL A 213 -11.59 -13.34 11.93
N PRO A 214 -11.87 -12.60 10.83
CA PRO A 214 -13.23 -12.38 10.34
C PRO A 214 -13.84 -13.68 9.77
N HIS A 215 -15.16 -13.82 9.87
CA HIS A 215 -15.89 -14.95 9.28
C HIS A 215 -16.29 -14.62 7.84
N VAL A 216 -15.41 -14.94 6.88
CA VAL A 216 -15.59 -14.63 5.45
C VAL A 216 -16.33 -15.76 4.73
N VAL A 217 -17.63 -15.58 4.47
CA VAL A 217 -18.49 -16.57 3.81
C VAL A 217 -18.48 -16.49 2.29
N TRP A 218 -18.05 -15.36 1.72
CA TRP A 218 -17.93 -15.16 0.28
C TRP A 218 -16.78 -14.21 -0.06
N ARG A 219 -16.13 -14.43 -1.21
CA ARG A 219 -15.08 -13.54 -1.70
C ARG A 219 -15.02 -13.54 -3.24
N ALA A 220 -14.71 -12.41 -3.83
CA ALA A 220 -14.37 -12.29 -5.25
C ALA A 220 -13.30 -11.21 -5.49
N GLY A 221 -12.49 -11.42 -6.52
CA GLY A 221 -11.53 -10.43 -7.02
C GLY A 221 -11.89 -10.00 -8.43
N LEU A 222 -11.75 -8.71 -8.72
CA LEU A 222 -11.82 -8.13 -10.06
C LEU A 222 -10.45 -7.53 -10.40
N ASP A 223 -9.80 -8.04 -11.44
CA ASP A 223 -8.51 -7.54 -11.91
C ASP A 223 -8.47 -7.52 -13.45
N LEU A 224 -7.66 -6.62 -14.02
CA LEU A 224 -7.44 -6.50 -15.47
C LEU A 224 -6.43 -7.53 -16.00
N ASN A 225 -5.57 -8.05 -15.12
CA ASN A 225 -4.54 -9.05 -15.38
C ASN A 225 -4.47 -9.99 -14.14
N PRO A 226 -5.49 -10.84 -13.91
CA PRO A 226 -5.50 -11.76 -12.78
C PRO A 226 -4.34 -12.75 -12.88
N LEU A 227 -3.68 -13.02 -11.76
CA LEU A 227 -2.54 -13.92 -11.68
C LEU A 227 -2.95 -15.23 -10.98
N ASP A 228 -2.73 -16.36 -11.62
CA ASP A 228 -2.85 -17.68 -10.99
C ASP A 228 -1.56 -18.00 -10.22
N VAL A 229 -1.62 -18.11 -8.89
CA VAL A 229 -0.44 -18.44 -8.05
C VAL A 229 0.09 -19.87 -8.23
N ALA A 230 -0.70 -20.79 -8.81
CA ALA A 230 -0.26 -22.15 -9.11
C ALA A 230 0.49 -22.25 -10.46
N SER A 231 0.52 -21.17 -11.25
CA SER A 231 1.18 -21.16 -12.55
C SER A 231 2.71 -21.01 -12.42
N PRO A 232 3.52 -21.83 -13.13
CA PRO A 232 4.97 -21.62 -13.20
C PRO A 232 5.41 -20.25 -13.74
N ARG A 233 4.50 -19.51 -14.41
CA ARG A 233 4.78 -18.17 -14.97
C ARG A 233 4.68 -17.03 -13.96
N THR A 234 4.15 -17.30 -12.76
CA THR A 234 3.85 -16.33 -11.70
C THR A 234 4.47 -16.75 -10.36
N SER A 235 4.59 -18.05 -10.10
CA SER A 235 5.33 -18.57 -8.95
C SER A 235 6.81 -18.22 -9.06
N CYS A 236 7.38 -17.65 -8.00
CA CYS A 236 8.83 -17.49 -7.87
C CYS A 236 9.47 -18.84 -7.53
N GLY A 237 9.61 -19.71 -8.53
CA GLY A 237 10.41 -20.94 -8.50
C GLY A 237 10.08 -21.95 -7.41
N SER A 238 9.20 -22.91 -7.71
CA SER A 238 9.42 -24.30 -7.30
C SER A 238 10.00 -25.07 -8.48
N MET A 239 11.30 -25.37 -8.42
CA MET A 239 11.98 -26.30 -9.32
C MET A 239 12.83 -27.25 -8.46
N PRO A 240 13.03 -28.51 -8.92
CA PRO A 240 13.23 -29.68 -8.05
C PRO A 240 14.55 -29.72 -7.27
#